data_AF-A0A9P0Q1K5-F1
#
_entry.id   AF-A0A9P0Q1K5-F1
#
_cell.length_a   1.000
_cell.length_b   1.000
_cell.length_c   1.000
_cell.angle_alpha   90.00
_cell.angle_beta   90.00
_cell.angle_gamma   90.00
#
_symmetry.space_group_name_H-M   'P 1'
#
loop_
_entity.id
_entity.type
_entity.pdbx_description
1 polymer ?
#
loop_
_entity_poly.entity_id
_entity_poly.type
_entity_poly.pdbx_seq_one_letter_code
_entity_poly.pdbx_strand_id
1 'polypeptide(L)'
;MAVPVSGGVKSRNAKRKFFGDVGAQGKKGRGVDLGAPKLPAHGYPLDHPFNKDGYRYLLAEPDPHAPFRQEFDESSDWAGKPIPGWLYRTSIPGTVLLALHDRAPQLKISEDRLAVTGEKGYSTVRATHSVSKGIWYFEATVDEMPEGSATRMGWGQDYANLQAPLGYDKFGYSWRSKKGTKFHESHGKHYSSGYGEGDTLGFMIVLPQNNSTKLLQNTYKDRPLVKFKSHLYYEDKDNVQERLKSLKPLPGSKILFFKNGECQGVAFEGIYQGAYYPTISLHKNVTVSVNFGPTFKCTPSTDLNYKPMSDRGEEAICDQTLADLIYLTKNDGKLRLDSFVL
;
A
#
# COMPACT_ATOMS: atom_id res chain seq x y z
N MET A 1 3.58 -34.98 55.20
CA MET A 1 4.20 -35.51 53.96
C MET A 1 3.92 -34.53 52.84
N ALA A 2 4.96 -33.90 52.32
CA ALA A 2 4.86 -32.95 51.21
C ALA A 2 4.81 -33.71 49.88
N VAL A 3 3.92 -33.32 48.97
CA VAL A 3 3.94 -33.76 47.57
C VAL A 3 3.80 -32.51 46.68
N PRO A 4 4.73 -32.27 45.73
CA PRO A 4 4.82 -31.02 44.99
C PRO A 4 3.99 -31.00 43.70
N VAL A 5 3.80 -29.79 43.19
CA VAL A 5 3.12 -29.43 41.93
C VAL A 5 4.09 -29.48 40.76
N SER A 6 3.69 -30.09 39.65
CA SER A 6 4.26 -29.92 38.30
C SER A 6 3.08 -29.74 37.34
N GLY A 7 3.01 -28.83 36.37
CA GLY A 7 4.02 -28.25 35.51
C GLY A 7 3.42 -28.27 34.10
N GLY A 8 3.22 -27.09 33.48
CA GLY A 8 2.33 -26.88 32.33
C GLY A 8 2.70 -27.58 31.02
N VAL A 9 1.67 -27.92 30.25
CA VAL A 9 1.76 -28.57 28.93
C VAL A 9 2.02 -27.50 27.85
N LYS A 10 3.18 -27.60 27.18
CA LYS A 10 3.54 -26.84 25.97
C LYS A 10 2.78 -27.38 24.75
N SER A 11 2.10 -26.50 24.00
CA SER A 11 1.50 -26.85 22.71
C SER A 11 2.53 -26.91 21.58
N ARG A 12 2.27 -27.80 20.63
CA ARG A 12 3.14 -28.29 19.54
C ARG A 12 3.53 -27.20 18.52
N ASN A 13 4.83 -27.08 18.27
CA ASN A 13 5.39 -26.41 17.08
C ASN A 13 5.43 -27.41 15.90
N ALA A 14 4.79 -27.07 14.79
CA ALA A 14 4.93 -27.78 13.52
C ALA A 14 6.27 -27.43 12.86
N LYS A 15 7.08 -28.44 12.56
CA LYS A 15 8.39 -28.32 11.90
C LYS A 15 8.24 -27.81 10.46
N ARG A 16 8.96 -26.74 10.10
CA ARG A 16 9.18 -26.30 8.71
C ARG A 16 10.12 -27.30 8.01
N LYS A 17 9.71 -27.85 6.86
CA LYS A 17 10.57 -28.65 5.98
C LYS A 17 11.29 -27.71 4.99
N PHE A 18 12.61 -27.75 4.98
CA PHE A 18 13.44 -27.21 3.90
C PHE A 18 13.64 -28.31 2.85
N PHE A 19 13.57 -27.95 1.57
CA PHE A 19 13.91 -28.85 0.46
C PHE A 19 15.34 -28.53 0.02
N GLY A 20 16.17 -29.57 -0.04
CA GLY A 20 17.56 -29.52 -0.42
C GLY A 20 17.81 -29.83 -1.90
N ASP A 21 18.90 -29.21 -2.36
CA ASP A 21 19.92 -29.67 -3.29
C ASP A 21 19.61 -29.85 -4.78
N VAL A 22 20.27 -29.02 -5.61
CA VAL A 22 20.64 -29.36 -6.98
C VAL A 22 21.99 -28.71 -7.32
N GLY A 23 23.06 -29.52 -7.36
CA GLY A 23 24.09 -29.50 -8.41
C GLY A 23 25.17 -28.41 -8.35
N ALA A 24 26.35 -28.76 -7.83
CA ALA A 24 27.59 -28.02 -8.00
C ALA A 24 28.26 -28.33 -9.36
N GLN A 25 28.55 -27.29 -10.15
CA GLN A 25 29.66 -27.27 -11.12
C GLN A 25 30.29 -25.88 -11.12
N GLY A 26 31.60 -25.81 -10.84
CA GLY A 26 32.34 -24.56 -10.72
C GLY A 26 32.90 -24.04 -12.04
N LYS A 27 33.04 -22.71 -12.14
CA LYS A 27 34.19 -22.01 -12.77
C LYS A 27 34.10 -20.48 -12.58
N LYS A 28 35.23 -19.94 -12.06
CA LYS A 28 35.79 -18.57 -12.14
C LYS A 28 34.92 -17.37 -11.70
N GLY A 29 35.43 -16.70 -10.67
CA GLY A 29 34.91 -15.48 -10.09
C GLY A 29 34.66 -14.36 -11.10
N ARG A 30 33.40 -13.97 -11.16
CA ARG A 30 32.98 -12.58 -11.32
C ARG A 30 32.36 -12.20 -9.99
N GLY A 31 32.72 -11.02 -9.46
CA GLY A 31 32.03 -10.47 -8.30
C GLY A 31 30.53 -10.58 -8.54
N VAL A 32 29.84 -11.24 -7.62
CA VAL A 32 28.38 -11.34 -7.67
C VAL A 32 27.91 -9.95 -7.32
N ASP A 33 27.56 -9.17 -8.34
CA ASP A 33 26.72 -8.00 -8.14
C ASP A 33 25.39 -8.54 -7.61
N LEU A 34 25.27 -8.59 -6.28
CA LEU A 34 24.03 -8.88 -5.54
C LEU A 34 23.04 -7.71 -5.68
N GLY A 35 23.20 -6.86 -6.70
CA GLY A 35 22.21 -5.91 -7.16
C GLY A 35 20.85 -6.57 -7.30
N ALA A 36 19.82 -5.87 -6.84
CA ALA A 36 18.45 -6.33 -6.96
C ALA A 36 18.15 -6.71 -8.43
N PRO A 37 17.39 -7.79 -8.68
CA PRO A 37 16.98 -8.11 -10.03
C PRO A 37 16.30 -6.91 -10.68
N LYS A 38 16.65 -6.61 -11.93
CA LYS A 38 16.00 -5.52 -12.67
C LYS A 38 14.49 -5.74 -12.68
N LEU A 39 13.76 -4.74 -12.21
CA LEU A 39 12.31 -4.75 -12.27
C LEU A 39 11.85 -4.68 -13.72
N PRO A 40 10.72 -5.31 -14.08
CA PRO A 40 10.15 -5.15 -15.41
C PRO A 40 9.70 -3.69 -15.62
N ALA A 41 9.45 -3.29 -16.88
CA ALA A 41 9.17 -1.90 -17.25
C ALA A 41 8.03 -1.24 -16.43
N HIS A 42 7.05 -2.03 -15.99
CA HIS A 42 5.95 -1.57 -15.12
C HIS A 42 6.33 -1.37 -13.63
N GLY A 43 7.60 -1.52 -13.26
CA GLY A 43 8.15 -1.11 -11.96
C GLY A 43 7.79 -1.99 -10.75
N TYR A 44 7.34 -3.23 -10.93
CA TYR A 44 7.05 -4.16 -9.83
C TYR A 44 7.19 -5.62 -10.29
N PRO A 45 7.56 -6.60 -9.47
CA PRO A 45 7.63 -8.00 -9.91
C PRO A 45 6.24 -8.55 -10.27
N LEU A 46 6.10 -9.26 -11.40
CA LEU A 46 4.83 -9.91 -11.80
C LEU A 46 4.40 -10.98 -10.79
N ASP A 47 5.37 -11.75 -10.34
CA ASP A 47 5.21 -12.72 -9.26
C ASP A 47 5.60 -12.08 -7.94
N HIS A 48 4.61 -11.84 -7.10
CA HIS A 48 4.79 -11.21 -5.80
C HIS A 48 3.90 -11.86 -4.75
N PRO A 49 4.28 -11.82 -3.47
CA PRO A 49 3.36 -12.14 -2.40
C PRO A 49 2.23 -11.09 -2.38
N PHE A 50 1.00 -11.53 -2.14
CA PHE A 50 -0.15 -10.65 -1.92
C PHE A 50 -0.28 -10.35 -0.43
N ASN A 51 -0.76 -9.15 -0.10
CA ASN A 51 -1.16 -8.82 1.26
C ASN A 51 -2.34 -9.71 1.67
N LYS A 52 -2.14 -10.63 2.63
CA LYS A 52 -3.12 -11.62 3.07
C LYS A 52 -2.90 -12.05 4.51
N ASP A 53 -3.93 -12.63 5.13
CA ASP A 53 -3.86 -13.24 6.47
C ASP A 53 -3.29 -12.31 7.57
N GLY A 54 -3.49 -11.00 7.41
CA GLY A 54 -2.97 -9.98 8.33
C GLY A 54 -1.46 -9.73 8.18
N TYR A 55 -0.87 -10.05 7.04
CA TYR A 55 0.50 -9.69 6.70
C TYR A 55 0.55 -8.81 5.45
N ARG A 56 1.50 -7.87 5.45
CA ARG A 56 1.83 -7.04 4.32
C ARG A 56 3.24 -7.30 3.86
N TYR A 57 3.41 -7.28 2.55
CA TYR A 57 4.67 -7.51 1.89
C TYR A 57 5.06 -6.28 1.09
N LEU A 58 6.15 -5.65 1.49
CA LEU A 58 6.63 -4.41 0.90
C LEU A 58 7.91 -4.71 0.14
N LEU A 59 7.93 -4.48 -1.17
CA LEU A 59 9.11 -4.73 -1.99
C LEU A 59 10.30 -3.96 -1.43
N ALA A 60 11.39 -4.68 -1.20
CA ALA A 60 12.62 -4.13 -0.65
C ALA A 60 13.71 -4.07 -1.72
N GLU A 61 14.47 -2.98 -1.70
CA GLU A 61 15.66 -2.80 -2.52
C GLU A 61 16.86 -2.51 -1.61
N PRO A 62 18.09 -2.87 -2.03
CA PRO A 62 19.26 -2.60 -1.24
C PRO A 62 19.43 -1.10 -0.97
N ASP A 63 19.71 -0.71 0.28
CA ASP A 63 19.90 0.70 0.62
C ASP A 63 21.37 1.10 0.36
N PRO A 64 21.63 2.08 -0.53
CA PRO A 64 22.99 2.53 -0.82
C PRO A 64 23.65 3.28 0.35
N HIS A 65 22.88 3.77 1.32
CA HIS A 65 23.39 4.54 2.46
C HIS A 65 23.52 3.70 3.74
N ALA A 66 23.11 2.43 3.71
CA ALA A 66 23.23 1.57 4.89
C ALA A 66 24.72 1.33 5.23
N PRO A 67 25.10 1.43 6.53
CA PRO A 67 26.46 1.14 6.95
C PRO A 67 26.81 -0.34 6.73
N PHE A 68 28.10 -0.72 6.73
CA PHE A 68 28.53 -2.12 6.62
C PHE A 68 28.02 -2.88 5.38
N ARG A 69 27.47 -2.18 4.38
CA ARG A 69 26.90 -2.80 3.19
C ARG A 69 27.95 -3.54 2.38
N GLN A 70 29.10 -2.89 2.16
CA GLN A 70 30.23 -3.49 1.46
C GLN A 70 30.74 -4.75 2.20
N GLU A 71 30.88 -4.67 3.53
CA GLU A 71 31.30 -5.80 4.36
C GLU A 71 30.33 -6.99 4.28
N PHE A 72 29.02 -6.71 4.25
CA PHE A 72 27.99 -7.73 4.07
C PHE A 72 28.07 -8.39 2.69
N ASP A 73 28.22 -7.60 1.62
CA ASP A 73 28.27 -8.09 0.24
C ASP A 73 29.56 -8.90 -0.05
N GLU A 74 30.68 -8.55 0.58
CA GLU A 74 31.99 -9.19 0.38
C GLU A 74 32.21 -10.43 1.26
N SER A 75 31.50 -10.56 2.39
CA SER A 75 31.72 -11.66 3.33
C SER A 75 30.90 -12.91 2.99
N SER A 76 31.61 -14.02 2.78
CA SER A 76 31.01 -15.35 2.59
C SER A 76 30.30 -15.89 3.83
N ASP A 77 30.59 -15.33 5.00
CA ASP A 77 30.09 -15.82 6.28
C ASP A 77 28.61 -15.50 6.50
N TRP A 78 28.01 -14.67 5.65
CA TRP A 78 26.58 -14.33 5.66
C TRP A 78 25.73 -15.24 4.79
N ALA A 79 26.34 -16.18 4.06
CA ALA A 79 25.61 -17.16 3.27
C ALA A 79 24.67 -17.99 4.16
N GLY A 80 23.36 -17.88 3.91
CA GLY A 80 22.32 -18.62 4.64
C GLY A 80 21.90 -18.01 5.99
N LYS A 81 22.50 -16.89 6.41
CA LYS A 81 22.07 -16.16 7.62
C LYS A 81 20.91 -15.21 7.33
N PRO A 82 20.10 -14.83 8.34
CA PRO A 82 19.09 -13.79 8.19
C PRO A 82 19.73 -12.46 7.75
N ILE A 83 19.12 -11.81 6.75
CA ILE A 83 19.59 -10.52 6.25
C ILE A 83 19.09 -9.41 7.20
N PRO A 84 19.98 -8.57 7.76
CA PRO A 84 19.57 -7.43 8.56
C PRO A 84 18.68 -6.45 7.77
N GLY A 85 17.48 -6.17 8.28
CA GLY A 85 16.48 -5.34 7.59
C GLY A 85 16.96 -3.92 7.26
N TRP A 86 17.86 -3.36 8.07
CA TRP A 86 18.36 -1.99 7.91
C TRP A 86 19.35 -1.82 6.74
N LEU A 87 19.85 -2.91 6.15
CA LEU A 87 20.65 -2.92 4.91
C LEU A 87 19.82 -2.65 3.66
N TYR A 88 18.50 -2.71 3.77
CA TYR A 88 17.55 -2.52 2.69
C TYR A 88 16.66 -1.31 2.99
N ARG A 89 15.88 -0.90 1.99
CA ARG A 89 14.84 0.12 2.09
C ARG A 89 13.62 -0.31 1.27
N THR A 90 12.47 0.29 1.57
CA THR A 90 11.25 0.02 0.77
C THR A 90 11.42 0.64 -0.61
N SER A 91 11.13 -0.13 -1.65
CA SER A 91 11.15 0.35 -3.04
C SER A 91 9.88 1.15 -3.33
N ILE A 92 10.04 2.44 -3.65
CA ILE A 92 8.95 3.37 -3.90
C ILE A 92 8.96 3.74 -5.39
N PRO A 93 7.91 3.42 -6.16
CA PRO A 93 7.86 3.76 -7.57
C PRO A 93 7.76 5.27 -7.76
N GLY A 94 8.48 5.86 -8.72
CA GLY A 94 8.41 7.30 -9.01
C GLY A 94 7.10 7.75 -9.67
N THR A 95 6.23 6.82 -10.05
CA THR A 95 4.94 7.09 -10.66
C THR A 95 3.81 6.51 -9.82
N VAL A 96 2.72 7.27 -9.69
CA VAL A 96 1.49 6.78 -9.06
C VAL A 96 0.73 5.90 -10.04
N LEU A 97 0.46 4.66 -9.63
CA LEU A 97 -0.18 3.61 -10.44
C LEU A 97 -1.13 2.80 -9.55
N LEU A 98 -1.95 1.93 -10.12
CA LEU A 98 -2.65 0.90 -9.35
C LEU A 98 -1.64 -0.13 -8.82
N ALA A 99 -1.70 -0.45 -7.53
CA ALA A 99 -0.74 -1.33 -6.88
C ALA A 99 -1.01 -2.81 -7.23
N LEU A 100 0.03 -3.53 -7.67
CA LEU A 100 -0.09 -4.96 -7.99
C LEU A 100 -0.20 -5.83 -6.73
N HIS A 101 0.52 -5.46 -5.66
CA HIS A 101 0.55 -6.19 -4.39
C HIS A 101 -0.64 -5.88 -3.48
N ASP A 102 -1.25 -4.71 -3.66
CA ASP A 102 -2.27 -4.17 -2.75
C ASP A 102 -3.66 -4.14 -3.39
N ARG A 103 -4.07 -5.33 -3.83
CA ARG A 103 -5.32 -5.60 -4.52
C ARG A 103 -5.85 -6.99 -4.20
N ALA A 104 -7.14 -7.17 -4.42
CA ALA A 104 -7.72 -8.51 -4.49
C ALA A 104 -7.11 -9.30 -5.67
N PRO A 105 -6.66 -10.57 -5.49
CA PRO A 105 -5.97 -11.33 -6.53
C PRO A 105 -6.78 -11.52 -7.82
N GLN A 106 -8.12 -11.55 -7.71
CA GLN A 106 -9.03 -11.75 -8.83
C GLN A 106 -9.22 -10.53 -9.74
N LEU A 107 -8.81 -9.34 -9.30
CA LEU A 107 -8.87 -8.15 -10.15
C LEU A 107 -7.90 -8.28 -11.32
N LYS A 108 -8.30 -7.77 -12.48
CA LYS A 108 -7.42 -7.69 -13.66
C LYS A 108 -6.96 -6.26 -13.81
N ILE A 109 -5.66 -6.02 -13.79
CA ILE A 109 -5.06 -4.71 -13.99
C ILE A 109 -4.47 -4.68 -15.40
N SER A 110 -4.63 -3.57 -16.12
CA SER A 110 -4.02 -3.34 -17.43
C SER A 110 -2.48 -3.32 -17.34
N GLU A 111 -1.80 -3.50 -18.47
CA GLU A 111 -0.33 -3.52 -18.50
C GLU A 111 0.31 -2.20 -18.03
N ASP A 112 -0.31 -1.07 -18.37
CA ASP A 112 0.09 0.27 -17.94
C ASP A 112 -0.29 0.58 -16.47
N ARG A 113 -1.05 -0.31 -15.82
CA ARG A 113 -1.53 -0.19 -14.43
C ARG A 113 -2.39 1.05 -14.17
N LEU A 114 -3.07 1.54 -15.21
CA LEU A 114 -4.00 2.67 -15.15
C LEU A 114 -5.45 2.27 -15.40
N ALA A 115 -5.76 0.99 -15.59
CA ALA A 115 -7.12 0.48 -15.60
C ALA A 115 -7.24 -0.81 -14.80
N VAL A 116 -8.44 -1.03 -14.28
CA VAL A 116 -8.78 -2.24 -13.53
C VAL A 116 -10.17 -2.73 -13.92
N THR A 117 -10.26 -4.04 -14.15
CA THR A 117 -11.51 -4.75 -14.44
C THR A 117 -11.87 -5.68 -13.29
N GLY A 118 -13.13 -5.58 -12.87
CA GLY A 118 -13.70 -6.40 -11.81
C GLY A 118 -14.01 -7.84 -12.24
N GLU A 119 -14.44 -8.65 -11.27
CA GLU A 119 -14.93 -10.00 -11.50
C GLU A 119 -16.25 -10.22 -10.71
N LYS A 120 -16.73 -11.46 -10.53
CA LYS A 120 -18.08 -11.78 -10.04
C LYS A 120 -18.55 -10.98 -8.82
N GLY A 121 -17.71 -10.88 -7.79
CA GLY A 121 -18.03 -10.21 -6.52
C GLY A 121 -17.36 -8.84 -6.37
N TYR A 122 -17.66 -8.15 -5.27
CA TYR A 122 -16.91 -6.93 -4.93
C TYR A 122 -15.46 -7.25 -4.62
N SER A 123 -14.56 -6.46 -5.19
CA SER A 123 -13.13 -6.56 -4.96
C SER A 123 -12.48 -5.20 -5.16
N THR A 124 -11.36 -4.98 -4.47
CA THR A 124 -10.78 -3.64 -4.31
C THR A 124 -9.29 -3.63 -4.65
N VAL A 125 -8.84 -2.51 -5.21
CA VAL A 125 -7.43 -2.16 -5.44
C VAL A 125 -7.15 -0.77 -4.90
N ARG A 126 -5.95 -0.58 -4.34
CA ARG A 126 -5.41 0.73 -3.97
C ARG A 126 -4.35 1.20 -4.96
N ALA A 127 -4.14 2.51 -5.04
CA ALA A 127 -2.97 3.06 -5.72
C ALA A 127 -1.68 2.80 -4.93
N THR A 128 -0.52 2.99 -5.59
CA THR A 128 0.81 2.78 -5.00
C THR A 128 1.16 3.78 -3.88
N HIS A 129 0.51 4.95 -3.88
CA HIS A 129 0.85 6.06 -2.99
C HIS A 129 -0.32 6.52 -2.14
N SER A 130 0.02 6.99 -0.94
CA SER A 130 -0.93 7.62 -0.02
C SER A 130 -0.56 9.05 0.33
N VAL A 131 -1.56 9.74 0.85
CA VAL A 131 -1.49 11.12 1.35
C VAL A 131 -1.99 11.17 2.79
N SER A 132 -1.32 11.94 3.64
CA SER A 132 -1.65 12.09 5.07
C SER A 132 -1.87 13.54 5.50
N LYS A 133 -1.65 14.49 4.57
CA LYS A 133 -1.74 15.94 4.79
C LYS A 133 -1.94 16.67 3.46
N GLY A 134 -2.48 17.87 3.50
CA GLY A 134 -2.70 18.72 2.33
C GLY A 134 -4.02 18.42 1.61
N ILE A 135 -4.18 18.99 0.41
CA ILE A 135 -5.36 18.81 -0.44
C ILE A 135 -4.93 18.08 -1.72
N TRP A 136 -5.57 16.96 -2.02
CA TRP A 136 -5.19 16.08 -3.11
C TRP A 136 -6.37 15.67 -3.96
N TYR A 137 -6.11 15.41 -5.25
CA TYR A 137 -7.13 15.06 -6.22
C TYR A 137 -6.65 13.98 -7.20
N PHE A 138 -7.56 13.09 -7.58
CA PHE A 138 -7.43 12.20 -8.74
C PHE A 138 -8.78 12.05 -9.44
N GLU A 139 -8.78 11.57 -10.68
CA GLU A 139 -10.00 11.21 -11.39
C GLU A 139 -10.02 9.72 -11.78
N ALA A 140 -11.21 9.19 -11.98
CA ALA A 140 -11.43 7.86 -12.53
C ALA A 140 -12.59 7.87 -13.52
N THR A 141 -12.44 7.22 -14.67
CA THR A 141 -13.47 7.11 -15.70
C THR A 141 -14.06 5.71 -15.67
N VAL A 142 -15.39 5.61 -15.73
CA VAL A 142 -16.06 4.32 -15.89
C VAL A 142 -16.08 4.00 -17.39
N ASP A 143 -15.21 3.08 -17.83
CA ASP A 143 -15.05 2.77 -19.25
C ASP A 143 -16.13 1.80 -19.73
N GLU A 144 -16.45 0.78 -18.93
CA GLU A 144 -17.46 -0.24 -19.24
C GLU A 144 -18.26 -0.58 -17.98
N MET A 145 -19.59 -0.50 -18.03
CA MET A 145 -20.46 -0.84 -16.90
C MET A 145 -21.61 -1.77 -17.32
N PRO A 146 -21.37 -3.09 -17.41
CA PRO A 146 -22.40 -4.08 -17.75
C PRO A 146 -23.61 -4.05 -16.82
N GLU A 147 -24.76 -4.56 -17.28
CA GLU A 147 -25.98 -4.55 -16.48
C GLU A 147 -25.81 -5.28 -15.12
N GLY A 148 -26.34 -4.67 -14.06
CA GLY A 148 -26.29 -5.22 -12.72
C GLY A 148 -24.89 -5.21 -12.09
N SER A 149 -23.95 -4.51 -12.72
CA SER A 149 -22.63 -4.20 -12.17
C SER A 149 -22.65 -2.89 -11.39
N ALA A 150 -21.59 -2.62 -10.62
CA ALA A 150 -21.50 -1.40 -9.80
C ALA A 150 -20.07 -1.09 -9.39
N THR A 151 -19.81 0.16 -9.05
CA THR A 151 -18.54 0.57 -8.45
C THR A 151 -18.75 1.25 -7.12
N ARG A 152 -17.71 1.20 -6.28
CA ARG A 152 -17.51 2.08 -5.15
C ARG A 152 -16.11 2.64 -5.19
N MET A 153 -15.97 3.95 -5.37
CA MET A 153 -14.67 4.60 -5.54
C MET A 153 -14.50 5.73 -4.53
N GLY A 154 -13.26 6.00 -4.13
CA GLY A 154 -12.95 7.05 -3.16
C GLY A 154 -11.60 6.83 -2.51
N TRP A 155 -11.57 6.95 -1.19
CA TRP A 155 -10.35 6.93 -0.39
C TRP A 155 -10.39 5.81 0.64
N GLY A 156 -9.32 5.03 0.71
CA GLY A 156 -9.15 3.93 1.65
C GLY A 156 -7.82 4.05 2.39
N GLN A 157 -7.83 3.74 3.68
CA GLN A 157 -6.59 3.51 4.43
C GLN A 157 -6.06 2.09 4.15
N ASP A 158 -4.82 1.86 4.56
CA ASP A 158 -4.08 0.61 4.41
C ASP A 158 -4.81 -0.62 5.00
N TYR A 159 -5.61 -0.42 6.05
CA TYR A 159 -6.41 -1.47 6.70
C TYR A 159 -7.77 -1.75 6.05
N ALA A 160 -8.14 -1.05 4.97
CA ALA A 160 -9.40 -1.32 4.26
C ALA A 160 -9.37 -2.71 3.61
N ASN A 161 -10.45 -3.48 3.79
CA ASN A 161 -10.51 -4.86 3.30
C ASN A 161 -10.59 -4.93 1.77
N LEU A 162 -9.57 -5.53 1.15
CA LEU A 162 -9.46 -5.65 -0.30
C LEU A 162 -10.49 -6.59 -0.94
N GLN A 163 -11.05 -7.53 -0.17
CA GLN A 163 -12.09 -8.48 -0.61
C GLN A 163 -13.53 -7.96 -0.36
N ALA A 164 -13.66 -6.72 0.13
CA ALA A 164 -14.94 -6.09 0.43
C ALA A 164 -15.10 -4.80 -0.39
N PRO A 165 -16.34 -4.33 -0.61
CA PRO A 165 -16.56 -3.01 -1.21
C PRO A 165 -16.01 -1.90 -0.32
N LEU A 166 -15.40 -0.86 -0.92
CA LEU A 166 -14.90 0.30 -0.19
C LEU A 166 -16.03 0.96 0.62
N GLY A 167 -15.73 1.31 1.87
CA GLY A 167 -16.71 1.79 2.83
C GLY A 167 -17.50 0.68 3.52
N TYR A 168 -17.09 -0.59 3.41
CA TYR A 168 -17.57 -1.70 4.24
C TYR A 168 -17.15 -1.53 5.71
N ASP A 169 -15.90 -1.12 5.93
CA ASP A 169 -15.27 -0.96 7.24
C ASP A 169 -15.05 0.52 7.61
N LYS A 170 -14.32 0.75 8.72
CA LYS A 170 -13.95 2.08 9.22
C LYS A 170 -12.84 2.76 8.44
N PHE A 171 -12.16 2.03 7.57
CA PHE A 171 -10.95 2.47 6.88
C PHE A 171 -11.24 2.98 5.46
N GLY A 172 -12.49 2.83 4.98
CA GLY A 172 -12.89 3.27 3.64
C GLY A 172 -14.01 4.31 3.64
N TYR A 173 -13.94 5.22 2.67
CA TYR A 173 -14.97 6.20 2.35
C TYR A 173 -15.20 6.17 0.84
N SER A 174 -16.44 5.91 0.41
CA SER A 174 -16.71 5.71 -1.01
C SER A 174 -17.98 6.37 -1.50
N TRP A 175 -18.02 6.55 -2.81
CA TRP A 175 -19.19 6.90 -3.60
C TRP A 175 -19.61 5.70 -4.44
N ARG A 176 -20.89 5.34 -4.40
CA ARG A 176 -21.44 4.21 -5.16
C ARG A 176 -22.14 4.70 -6.43
N SER A 177 -21.86 4.04 -7.56
CA SER A 177 -22.45 4.34 -8.87
C SER A 177 -23.99 4.32 -8.83
N LYS A 178 -24.54 3.24 -8.28
CA LYS A 178 -25.99 3.07 -8.15
C LYS A 178 -26.57 4.05 -7.12
N LYS A 179 -27.44 4.94 -7.60
CA LYS A 179 -28.18 5.96 -6.82
C LYS A 179 -27.30 7.03 -6.15
N GLY A 180 -26.01 7.13 -6.50
CA GLY A 180 -25.13 8.21 -6.01
C GLY A 180 -24.98 8.27 -4.50
N THR A 181 -24.98 7.12 -3.83
CA THR A 181 -24.93 7.06 -2.36
C THR A 181 -23.50 7.02 -1.85
N LYS A 182 -23.21 7.74 -0.77
CA LYS A 182 -21.94 7.68 -0.05
C LYS A 182 -21.94 6.57 1.01
N PHE A 183 -20.85 5.83 1.13
CA PHE A 183 -20.71 4.67 2.03
C PHE A 183 -19.49 4.79 2.95
N HIS A 184 -19.71 4.48 4.22
CA HIS A 184 -18.70 4.34 5.27
C HIS A 184 -19.26 3.43 6.37
N GLU A 185 -18.46 2.53 6.93
CA GLU A 185 -18.90 1.54 7.95
C GLU A 185 -20.15 0.75 7.52
N SER A 186 -20.25 0.38 6.24
CA SER A 186 -21.40 -0.27 5.62
C SER A 186 -22.71 0.54 5.61
N HIS A 187 -22.70 1.78 6.09
CA HIS A 187 -23.84 2.67 6.09
C HIS A 187 -23.87 3.54 4.83
N GLY A 188 -24.87 3.29 3.98
CA GLY A 188 -25.14 4.07 2.78
C GLY A 188 -26.09 5.24 3.06
N LYS A 189 -25.70 6.45 2.65
CA LYS A 189 -26.56 7.65 2.69
C LYS A 189 -26.70 8.22 1.28
N HIS A 190 -27.88 8.74 0.95
CA HIS A 190 -28.04 9.51 -0.29
C HIS A 190 -27.10 10.73 -0.26
N TYR A 191 -26.54 11.06 -1.41
CA TYR A 191 -25.54 12.11 -1.54
C TYR A 191 -25.69 12.88 -2.85
N SER A 192 -25.83 12.17 -3.97
CA SER A 192 -25.95 12.77 -5.29
C SER A 192 -26.84 11.91 -6.21
N SER A 193 -26.98 12.34 -7.46
CA SER A 193 -27.41 11.45 -8.55
C SER A 193 -26.38 10.34 -8.78
N GLY A 194 -26.85 9.24 -9.39
CA GLY A 194 -25.96 8.16 -9.81
C GLY A 194 -25.04 8.55 -10.96
N TYR A 195 -24.01 7.73 -11.15
CA TYR A 195 -23.10 7.83 -12.28
C TYR A 195 -22.98 6.46 -12.96
N GLY A 196 -22.53 6.44 -14.21
CA GLY A 196 -22.46 5.24 -15.03
C GLY A 196 -21.32 5.27 -16.04
N GLU A 197 -21.41 4.41 -17.04
CA GLU A 197 -20.48 4.33 -18.16
C GLU A 197 -20.29 5.70 -18.83
N GLY A 198 -19.05 6.03 -19.17
CA GLY A 198 -18.63 7.31 -19.77
C GLY A 198 -18.41 8.46 -18.78
N ASP A 199 -18.97 8.39 -17.57
CA ASP A 199 -18.75 9.43 -16.56
C ASP A 199 -17.30 9.41 -16.05
N THR A 200 -16.72 10.61 -15.94
CA THR A 200 -15.40 10.84 -15.32
C THR A 200 -15.61 11.46 -13.95
N LEU A 201 -15.15 10.79 -12.90
CA LEU A 201 -15.40 11.19 -11.51
C LEU A 201 -14.13 11.70 -10.87
N GLY A 202 -14.24 12.84 -10.18
CA GLY A 202 -13.17 13.43 -9.40
C GLY A 202 -13.30 13.11 -7.91
N PHE A 203 -12.16 12.92 -7.25
CA PHE A 203 -12.07 12.57 -5.84
C PHE A 203 -11.08 13.49 -5.14
N MET A 204 -11.60 14.44 -4.37
CA MET A 204 -10.77 15.34 -3.57
C MET A 204 -10.77 14.93 -2.10
N ILE A 205 -9.61 14.99 -1.47
CA ILE A 205 -9.45 14.83 -0.02
C ILE A 205 -8.71 16.03 0.56
N VAL A 206 -9.21 16.53 1.69
CA VAL A 206 -8.63 17.63 2.46
C VAL A 206 -8.18 17.07 3.81
N LEU A 207 -6.88 17.13 4.08
CA LEU A 207 -6.24 16.59 5.28
C LEU A 207 -5.45 17.71 5.99
N PRO A 208 -6.07 18.45 6.93
CA PRO A 208 -5.37 19.47 7.70
C PRO A 208 -4.21 18.87 8.50
N GLN A 209 -3.10 19.59 8.58
CA GLN A 209 -2.01 19.23 9.49
C GLN A 209 -2.35 19.66 10.92
N ASN A 210 -1.90 18.84 11.87
CA ASN A 210 -1.99 19.09 13.30
C ASN A 210 -0.76 18.50 14.01
N ASN A 211 -0.69 18.67 15.33
CA ASN A 211 0.45 18.19 16.13
C ASN A 211 0.64 16.67 16.13
N SER A 212 -0.40 15.89 15.80
CA SER A 212 -0.33 14.42 15.69
C SER A 212 -0.03 13.92 14.27
N THR A 213 0.14 14.83 13.30
CA THR A 213 0.39 14.45 11.91
C THR A 213 1.76 13.78 11.79
N LYS A 214 1.77 12.53 11.33
CA LYS A 214 3.02 11.80 11.10
C LYS A 214 3.73 12.39 9.89
N LEU A 215 4.88 13.04 10.14
CA LEU A 215 5.67 13.71 9.09
C LEU A 215 6.66 12.78 8.39
N LEU A 216 7.09 11.73 9.06
CA LEU A 216 8.04 10.74 8.51
C LEU A 216 7.33 9.46 8.12
N GLN A 217 7.74 8.86 7.01
CA GLN A 217 7.25 7.54 6.60
C GLN A 217 7.79 6.44 7.51
N ASN A 218 7.16 5.27 7.46
CA ASN A 218 7.74 4.09 8.11
C ASN A 218 8.87 3.54 7.23
N THR A 219 10.03 3.26 7.84
CA THR A 219 11.19 2.75 7.10
C THR A 219 11.17 1.23 6.97
N TYR A 220 10.46 0.53 7.87
CA TYR A 220 10.44 -0.94 7.97
C TYR A 220 11.83 -1.59 8.17
N LYS A 221 12.88 -0.80 8.42
CA LYS A 221 14.26 -1.28 8.60
C LYS A 221 14.43 -2.18 9.84
N ASP A 222 13.49 -2.13 10.77
CA ASP A 222 13.38 -3.01 11.94
C ASP A 222 12.63 -4.33 11.67
N ARG A 223 12.10 -4.52 10.45
CA ARG A 223 11.27 -5.67 10.07
C ARG A 223 12.08 -6.76 9.37
N PRO A 224 11.65 -8.02 9.48
CA PRO A 224 12.30 -9.13 8.78
C PRO A 224 12.14 -8.99 7.26
N LEU A 225 13.19 -9.40 6.55
CA LEU A 225 13.17 -9.58 5.11
C LEU A 225 12.85 -11.03 4.76
N VAL A 226 11.94 -11.22 3.81
CA VAL A 226 11.60 -12.52 3.24
C VAL A 226 11.92 -12.53 1.75
N LYS A 227 12.52 -13.63 1.28
CA LYS A 227 12.81 -13.84 -0.13
C LYS A 227 11.62 -14.53 -0.81
N PHE A 228 11.09 -13.92 -1.85
CA PHE A 228 10.10 -14.53 -2.73
C PHE A 228 10.59 -14.49 -4.17
N LYS A 229 10.82 -15.68 -4.75
CA LYS A 229 11.56 -15.86 -6.00
C LYS A 229 12.90 -15.10 -5.94
N SER A 230 13.10 -14.12 -6.80
CA SER A 230 14.35 -13.36 -6.90
C SER A 230 14.35 -12.06 -6.08
N HIS A 231 13.23 -11.67 -5.47
CA HIS A 231 13.08 -10.37 -4.80
C HIS A 231 12.96 -10.52 -3.29
N LEU A 232 13.34 -9.47 -2.56
CA LEU A 232 13.19 -9.37 -1.12
C LEU A 232 12.01 -8.45 -0.78
N TYR A 233 11.32 -8.79 0.31
CA TYR A 233 10.19 -8.03 0.81
C TYR A 233 10.32 -7.86 2.32
N TYR A 234 9.99 -6.68 2.84
CA TYR A 234 9.67 -6.59 4.26
C TYR A 234 8.35 -7.28 4.53
N GLU A 235 8.30 -8.10 5.58
CA GLU A 235 7.07 -8.65 6.10
C GLU A 235 6.67 -7.85 7.36
N ASP A 236 5.49 -7.23 7.31
CA ASP A 236 4.90 -6.53 8.46
C ASP A 236 3.55 -7.14 8.82
N LYS A 237 3.26 -7.20 10.12
CA LYS A 237 2.02 -7.80 10.64
C LYS A 237 0.98 -6.72 10.92
N ASP A 238 -0.16 -6.84 10.27
CA ASP A 238 -1.31 -5.98 10.49
C ASP A 238 -1.93 -6.24 11.87
N ASN A 239 -2.06 -5.18 12.66
CA ASN A 239 -2.77 -5.21 13.94
C ASN A 239 -4.09 -4.44 13.85
N VAL A 240 -5.07 -5.05 13.17
CA VAL A 240 -6.37 -4.42 12.90
C VAL A 240 -7.05 -3.93 14.19
N GLN A 241 -7.02 -4.73 15.26
CA GLN A 241 -7.67 -4.40 16.53
C GLN A 241 -7.04 -3.18 17.21
N GLU A 242 -5.71 -3.10 17.24
CA GLU A 242 -5.00 -1.93 17.77
C GLU A 242 -5.28 -0.69 16.92
N ARG A 243 -5.31 -0.84 15.58
CA ARG A 243 -5.59 0.27 14.68
C ARG A 243 -6.99 0.82 14.85
N LEU A 244 -7.99 -0.05 14.98
CA LEU A 244 -9.36 0.35 15.29
C LEU A 244 -9.45 1.16 16.59
N LYS A 245 -8.69 0.78 17.64
CA LYS A 245 -8.64 1.53 18.90
C LYS A 245 -7.92 2.88 18.77
N SER A 246 -7.01 3.01 17.81
CA SER A 246 -6.23 4.23 17.57
C SER A 246 -6.92 5.25 16.66
N LEU A 247 -8.05 4.89 16.02
CA LEU A 247 -8.78 5.77 15.12
C LEU A 247 -9.29 7.01 15.86
N LYS A 248 -8.89 8.18 15.36
CA LYS A 248 -9.31 9.48 15.87
C LYS A 248 -9.79 10.34 14.71
N PRO A 249 -10.99 10.94 14.78
CA PRO A 249 -11.44 11.91 13.78
C PRO A 249 -10.40 13.02 13.62
N LEU A 250 -10.21 13.49 12.38
CA LEU A 250 -9.36 14.62 12.04
C LEU A 250 -10.24 15.87 11.82
N PRO A 251 -10.31 16.81 12.78
CA PRO A 251 -11.12 18.02 12.61
C PRO A 251 -10.73 18.82 11.36
N GLY A 252 -11.73 19.34 10.64
CA GLY A 252 -11.52 20.10 9.40
C GLY A 252 -11.19 19.25 8.17
N SER A 253 -10.99 17.95 8.31
CA SER A 253 -10.84 17.05 7.16
C SER A 253 -12.17 16.85 6.44
N LYS A 254 -12.10 16.71 5.11
CA LYS A 254 -13.28 16.45 4.28
C LYS A 254 -12.94 15.72 2.99
N ILE A 255 -13.94 15.06 2.42
CA ILE A 255 -13.90 14.43 1.10
C ILE A 255 -14.98 15.06 0.23
N LEU A 256 -14.63 15.46 -0.99
CA LEU A 256 -15.55 15.96 -1.99
C LEU A 256 -15.47 15.07 -3.23
N PHE A 257 -16.62 14.87 -3.88
CA PHE A 257 -16.70 14.13 -5.13
C PHE A 257 -17.18 15.03 -6.25
N PHE A 258 -16.71 14.76 -7.46
CA PHE A 258 -17.00 15.53 -8.65
C PHE A 258 -17.53 14.60 -9.74
N LYS A 259 -18.53 15.05 -10.51
CA LYS A 259 -19.03 14.34 -11.68
C LYS A 259 -18.74 15.20 -12.91
N ASN A 260 -17.91 14.70 -13.82
CA ASN A 260 -17.52 15.41 -15.04
C ASN A 260 -17.01 16.84 -14.75
N GLY A 261 -16.25 17.00 -13.66
CA GLY A 261 -15.72 18.29 -13.20
C GLY A 261 -16.66 19.06 -12.26
N GLU A 262 -17.95 18.75 -12.20
CA GLU A 262 -18.91 19.43 -11.33
C GLU A 262 -18.90 18.89 -9.90
N CYS A 263 -18.67 19.77 -8.92
CA CYS A 263 -18.67 19.41 -7.50
C CYS A 263 -20.07 18.92 -7.06
N GLN A 264 -20.12 17.73 -6.46
CA GLN A 264 -21.34 17.12 -5.92
C GLN A 264 -21.56 17.46 -4.43
N GLY A 265 -20.76 18.38 -3.89
CA GLY A 265 -20.79 18.79 -2.48
C GLY A 265 -19.80 18.05 -1.59
N VAL A 266 -19.98 18.17 -0.27
CA VAL A 266 -19.13 17.50 0.72
C VAL A 266 -19.71 16.13 1.04
N ALA A 267 -18.96 15.08 0.70
CA ALA A 267 -19.35 13.71 0.98
C ALA A 267 -19.13 13.35 2.45
N PHE A 268 -17.94 13.62 2.98
CA PHE A 268 -17.59 13.28 4.36
C PHE A 268 -16.86 14.43 5.03
N GLU A 269 -17.06 14.59 6.32
CA GLU A 269 -16.36 15.55 7.19
C GLU A 269 -15.88 14.83 8.44
N GLY A 270 -14.75 15.27 9.00
CA GLY A 270 -14.19 14.67 10.20
C GLY A 270 -13.78 13.21 10.01
N ILE A 271 -13.23 12.88 8.84
CA ILE A 271 -12.72 11.53 8.55
C ILE A 271 -11.58 11.16 9.52
N TYR A 272 -11.34 9.87 9.74
CA TYR A 272 -10.30 9.45 10.68
C TYR A 272 -8.89 9.89 10.21
N GLN A 273 -8.05 10.31 11.15
CA GLN A 273 -6.66 10.62 10.87
C GLN A 273 -5.92 9.37 10.38
N GLY A 274 -5.15 9.49 9.30
CA GLY A 274 -4.43 8.38 8.70
C GLY A 274 -3.82 8.73 7.35
N ALA A 275 -3.21 7.72 6.73
CA ALA A 275 -2.76 7.79 5.35
C ALA A 275 -3.84 7.21 4.43
N TYR A 276 -4.22 7.95 3.41
CA TYR A 276 -5.28 7.59 2.47
C TYR A 276 -4.73 7.36 1.07
N TYR A 277 -5.20 6.28 0.45
CA TYR A 277 -4.89 5.88 -0.91
C TYR A 277 -6.12 6.10 -1.80
N PRO A 278 -5.95 6.59 -3.03
CA PRO A 278 -6.95 6.40 -4.08
C PRO A 278 -7.34 4.92 -4.15
N THR A 279 -8.64 4.63 -4.06
CA THR A 279 -9.13 3.26 -3.91
C THR A 279 -10.35 3.01 -4.78
N ILE A 280 -10.34 1.88 -5.50
CA ILE A 280 -11.40 1.49 -6.43
C ILE A 280 -11.90 0.10 -6.05
N SER A 281 -13.21 0.00 -5.84
CA SER A 281 -13.91 -1.28 -5.68
C SER A 281 -14.88 -1.52 -6.82
N LEU A 282 -14.79 -2.71 -7.41
CA LEU A 282 -15.57 -3.10 -8.57
C LEU A 282 -16.40 -4.34 -8.25
N HIS A 283 -17.61 -4.38 -8.80
CA HIS A 283 -18.51 -5.52 -8.73
C HIS A 283 -18.93 -5.94 -10.13
N LYS A 284 -18.76 -7.23 -10.45
CA LYS A 284 -18.83 -7.78 -11.81
C LYS A 284 -17.78 -7.15 -12.72
N ASN A 285 -17.86 -7.46 -14.01
CA ASN A 285 -16.90 -7.10 -15.06
C ASN A 285 -16.91 -5.61 -15.44
N VAL A 286 -17.00 -4.70 -14.46
CA VAL A 286 -16.83 -3.26 -14.70
C VAL A 286 -15.36 -2.98 -14.99
N THR A 287 -15.10 -2.10 -15.94
CA THR A 287 -13.76 -1.56 -16.19
C THR A 287 -13.73 -0.08 -15.82
N VAL A 288 -12.70 0.31 -15.04
CA VAL A 288 -12.45 1.70 -14.65
C VAL A 288 -11.00 2.03 -14.94
N SER A 289 -10.78 3.15 -15.62
CA SER A 289 -9.48 3.79 -15.81
C SER A 289 -9.25 4.89 -14.78
N VAL A 290 -8.00 5.10 -14.39
CA VAL A 290 -7.58 6.14 -13.43
C VAL A 290 -6.67 7.14 -14.09
N ASN A 291 -6.81 8.40 -13.69
CA ASN A 291 -5.87 9.45 -14.02
C ASN A 291 -5.49 10.20 -12.73
N PHE A 292 -4.22 10.07 -12.36
CA PHE A 292 -3.66 10.69 -11.17
C PHE A 292 -3.22 12.15 -11.40
N GLY A 293 -3.35 12.67 -12.62
CA GLY A 293 -2.89 13.99 -13.04
C GLY A 293 -1.49 13.95 -13.67
N PRO A 294 -0.88 15.12 -13.95
CA PRO A 294 -1.37 16.46 -13.60
C PRO A 294 -2.47 16.99 -14.53
N THR A 295 -2.60 16.42 -15.73
CA THR A 295 -3.60 16.84 -16.72
C THR A 295 -4.87 16.02 -16.56
N PHE A 296 -5.93 16.64 -16.06
CA PHE A 296 -7.23 16.00 -15.87
C PHE A 296 -8.13 16.14 -17.10
N LYS A 297 -8.90 15.10 -17.40
CA LYS A 297 -9.94 15.14 -18.44
C LYS A 297 -11.07 16.08 -18.05
N CYS A 298 -11.45 16.08 -16.77
CA CYS A 298 -12.44 16.99 -16.23
C CYS A 298 -11.85 17.77 -15.05
N THR A 299 -11.40 19.00 -15.31
CA THR A 299 -10.90 19.90 -14.27
C THR A 299 -11.97 20.13 -13.18
N PRO A 300 -11.66 19.91 -11.89
CA PRO A 300 -12.63 20.08 -10.83
C PRO A 300 -13.03 21.54 -10.64
N SER A 301 -14.33 21.80 -10.56
CA SER A 301 -14.92 23.10 -10.19
C SER A 301 -14.74 23.37 -8.70
N THR A 302 -13.61 23.99 -8.35
CA THR A 302 -13.23 24.27 -6.96
C THR A 302 -12.23 25.41 -6.87
N ASP A 303 -12.35 26.21 -5.82
CA ASP A 303 -11.37 27.26 -5.49
C ASP A 303 -10.26 26.75 -4.55
N LEU A 304 -10.33 25.48 -4.15
CA LEU A 304 -9.32 24.88 -3.27
C LEU A 304 -8.02 24.67 -4.04
N ASN A 305 -6.91 25.12 -3.47
CA ASN A 305 -5.58 24.82 -4.00
C ASN A 305 -5.22 23.36 -3.70
N TYR A 306 -5.32 22.50 -4.71
CA TYR A 306 -5.07 21.06 -4.61
C TYR A 306 -3.84 20.64 -5.42
N LYS A 307 -3.25 19.51 -5.04
CA LYS A 307 -2.20 18.84 -5.82
C LYS A 307 -2.77 17.60 -6.53
N PRO A 308 -2.36 17.32 -7.77
CA PRO A 308 -2.66 16.06 -8.41
C PRO A 308 -1.96 14.92 -7.66
N MET A 309 -2.56 13.74 -7.64
CA MET A 309 -1.92 12.56 -7.04
C MET A 309 -0.58 12.21 -7.69
N SER A 310 -0.35 12.54 -8.97
CA SER A 310 0.92 12.32 -9.68
C SER A 310 2.12 12.93 -8.95
N ASP A 311 1.97 14.09 -8.31
CA ASP A 311 3.03 14.78 -7.58
C ASP A 311 3.54 13.94 -6.40
N ARG A 312 2.71 13.03 -5.89
CA ARG A 312 3.07 12.17 -4.76
C ARG A 312 4.18 11.18 -5.12
N GLY A 313 4.39 10.85 -6.39
CA GLY A 313 5.45 9.94 -6.83
C GLY A 313 6.84 10.40 -6.39
N GLU A 314 7.24 11.61 -6.80
CA GLU A 314 8.53 12.18 -6.43
C GLU A 314 8.58 12.55 -4.92
N GLU A 315 7.52 13.18 -4.38
CA GLU A 315 7.47 13.54 -2.96
C GLU A 315 7.66 12.31 -2.05
N ALA A 316 7.15 11.14 -2.44
CA ALA A 316 7.28 9.92 -1.63
C ALA A 316 8.70 9.37 -1.63
N ILE A 317 9.44 9.49 -2.74
CA ILE A 317 10.86 9.11 -2.80
C ILE A 317 11.68 9.99 -1.86
N CYS A 318 11.43 11.31 -1.87
CA CYS A 318 12.09 12.25 -0.97
C CYS A 318 11.76 11.96 0.50
N ASP A 319 10.47 11.81 0.82
CA ASP A 319 10.01 11.50 2.18
C ASP A 319 10.61 10.19 2.71
N GLN A 320 10.62 9.14 1.88
CA GLN A 320 11.15 7.83 2.27
C GLN A 320 12.66 7.90 2.48
N THR A 321 13.39 8.53 1.57
CA THR A 321 14.85 8.70 1.69
C THR A 321 15.21 9.47 2.95
N LEU A 322 14.50 10.55 3.26
CA LEU A 322 14.71 11.29 4.51
C LEU A 322 14.40 10.43 5.74
N ALA A 323 13.31 9.67 5.73
CA ALA A 323 12.97 8.77 6.83
C ALA A 323 14.04 7.70 7.06
N ASP A 324 14.56 7.12 5.97
CA ASP A 324 15.62 6.10 6.00
C ASP A 324 16.93 6.68 6.56
N LEU A 325 17.36 7.85 6.10
CA LEU A 325 18.56 8.53 6.62
C LEU A 325 18.41 8.84 8.11
N ILE A 326 17.27 9.39 8.53
CA ILE A 326 17.00 9.67 9.95
C ILE A 326 17.06 8.38 10.79
N TYR A 327 16.53 7.27 10.26
CA TYR A 327 16.61 5.98 10.95
C TYR A 327 18.06 5.54 11.13
N LEU A 328 18.87 5.60 10.07
CA LEU A 328 20.28 5.21 10.13
C LEU A 328 21.05 6.10 11.12
N THR A 329 20.88 7.42 11.06
CA THR A 329 21.53 8.36 11.99
C THR A 329 21.12 8.13 13.45
N LYS A 330 19.82 7.88 13.73
CA LYS A 330 19.34 7.61 15.10
C LYS A 330 19.88 6.31 15.70
N ASN A 331 20.28 5.37 14.85
CA ASN A 331 20.80 4.07 15.24
C ASN A 331 22.30 3.94 14.98
N ASP A 332 22.99 5.05 14.70
CA ASP A 332 24.43 5.04 14.54
C ASP A 332 25.11 4.49 15.80
N GLY A 333 26.16 3.68 15.61
CA GLY A 333 26.82 2.92 16.66
C GLY A 333 26.03 1.75 17.24
N LYS A 334 24.73 1.58 16.95
CA LYS A 334 23.90 0.45 17.42
C LYS A 334 23.70 -0.63 16.36
N LEU A 335 23.77 -0.27 15.07
CA LEU A 335 23.70 -1.20 13.96
C LEU A 335 24.99 -2.00 13.89
N ARG A 336 24.90 -3.33 13.93
CA ARG A 336 26.01 -4.27 13.83
C ARG A 336 25.53 -5.49 13.06
N LEU A 337 26.42 -6.07 12.26
CA LEU A 337 26.12 -7.32 11.57
C LEU A 337 26.04 -8.49 12.57
N ASP A 338 26.94 -8.51 13.57
CA ASP A 338 27.08 -9.59 14.55
C ASP A 338 25.85 -9.82 15.46
N SER A 339 24.98 -8.82 15.61
CA SER A 339 23.76 -8.89 16.45
C SER A 339 22.73 -9.92 15.96
N PHE A 340 22.91 -10.48 14.76
CA PHE A 340 22.02 -11.49 14.15
C PHE A 340 22.62 -12.91 14.16
N VAL A 341 23.77 -13.10 14.82
CA VAL A 341 24.43 -14.41 14.98
C VAL A 341 24.11 -14.94 16.38
N LEU A 342 22.97 -15.62 16.54
CA LEU A 342 22.68 -16.48 17.69
C LEU A 342 22.09 -17.82 17.23
#